data_AF-A0A8J6N836-F1
#
_entry.id   AF-A0A8J6N836-F1
#
_cell.length_a   1.000
_cell.length_b   1.000
_cell.length_c   1.000
_cell.angle_alpha   90.00
_cell.angle_beta   90.00
_cell.angle_gamma   90.00
#
_symmetry.space_group_name_H-M   'P 1'
#
loop_
_entity.id
_entity.type
_entity.pdbx_description
1 polymer ?
#
loop_
_entity_poly.entity_id
_entity_poly.type
_entity_poly.pdbx_seq_one_letter_code
_entity_poly.pdbx_strand_id
1 'polypeptide(L)'
;MATSHDKELILWFDDIGIDDVPLVGGKNASLGEMYQHLTSKGVAVPHGFAITAYAYQYLMKAAGIEDAIIAALDGLDTHDLHNLQARGKKVREIIRGAEFPQDLKDAIINAYKVMEGEYGKDVDVAVRSSATAEDLPDASFAGQQETYLNVRGYDAILDYCSQCFASLFTDRAISYRHDKDFGQFDVYLSIVV
;
A
#
# COMPACT_ATOMS: atom_id res chain seq x y z
N MET A 1 -8.91 0.21 -25.04
CA MET A 1 -10.13 -0.25 -24.34
C MET A 1 -9.75 -0.21 -22.88
N ALA A 2 -10.42 0.58 -22.04
CA ALA A 2 -10.11 0.63 -20.62
C ALA A 2 -10.44 -0.74 -20.02
N THR A 3 -9.43 -1.54 -19.75
CA THR A 3 -9.54 -2.70 -18.88
C THR A 3 -9.95 -2.18 -17.50
N SER A 4 -11.12 -2.59 -16.99
CA SER A 4 -11.55 -2.22 -15.64
C SER A 4 -10.64 -2.97 -14.66
N HIS A 5 -9.65 -2.26 -14.13
CA HIS A 5 -8.70 -2.76 -13.13
C HIS A 5 -9.27 -2.72 -11.70
N ASP A 6 -10.55 -2.38 -11.54
CA ASP A 6 -11.19 -2.02 -10.27
C ASP A 6 -11.15 -3.11 -9.18
N LYS A 7 -10.88 -4.36 -9.57
CA LYS A 7 -10.83 -5.53 -8.65
C LYS A 7 -9.54 -6.34 -8.77
N GLU A 8 -8.55 -5.84 -9.50
CA GLU A 8 -7.26 -6.51 -9.61
C GLU A 8 -6.50 -6.36 -8.29
N LEU A 9 -5.88 -7.45 -7.82
CA LEU A 9 -5.07 -7.42 -6.61
C LEU A 9 -3.65 -6.92 -6.89
N ILE A 10 -3.16 -7.21 -8.09
CA ILE A 10 -1.83 -6.87 -8.58
C ILE A 10 -1.95 -6.21 -9.94
N LEU A 11 -1.22 -5.12 -10.16
CA LEU A 11 -1.07 -4.48 -11.47
C LEU A 11 0.42 -4.24 -11.75
N TRP A 12 0.87 -4.51 -12.97
CA TRP A 12 2.27 -4.37 -13.35
C TRP A 12 2.59 -2.97 -13.86
N PHE A 13 3.86 -2.57 -13.84
CA PHE A 13 4.25 -1.22 -14.29
C PHE A 13 4.01 -1.01 -15.80
N ASP A 14 3.98 -2.06 -16.61
CA ASP A 14 3.58 -2.00 -18.01
C ASP A 14 2.06 -1.89 -18.22
N ASP A 15 1.26 -2.08 -17.17
CA ASP A 15 -0.22 -2.06 -17.20
C ASP A 15 -0.84 -0.87 -16.44
N ILE A 16 -0.05 0.00 -15.79
CA ILE A 16 -0.56 1.16 -15.01
C ILE A 16 -0.06 2.51 -15.52
N GLY A 17 -0.93 3.50 -15.52
CA GLY A 17 -0.61 4.89 -15.88
C GLY A 17 -1.20 5.90 -14.90
N ILE A 18 -1.18 7.19 -15.30
CA ILE A 18 -1.71 8.30 -14.48
C ILE A 18 -3.21 8.16 -14.18
N ASP A 19 -3.96 7.50 -15.06
CA ASP A 19 -5.39 7.27 -14.87
C ASP A 19 -5.68 6.26 -13.74
N ASP A 20 -4.69 5.44 -13.35
CA ASP A 20 -4.81 4.41 -12.32
C ASP A 20 -4.44 4.91 -10.91
N VAL A 21 -4.12 6.20 -10.74
CA VAL A 21 -3.84 6.83 -9.44
C VAL A 21 -4.87 6.45 -8.35
N PRO A 22 -6.19 6.43 -8.61
CA PRO A 22 -7.16 6.01 -7.61
C PRO A 22 -7.00 4.55 -7.13
N LEU A 23 -6.38 3.69 -7.95
CA LEU A 23 -6.17 2.27 -7.69
C LEU A 23 -4.79 1.97 -7.08
N VAL A 24 -3.75 2.69 -7.49
CA VAL A 24 -2.36 2.39 -7.14
C VAL A 24 -1.58 3.56 -6.51
N GLY A 25 -2.23 4.71 -6.32
CA GLY A 25 -1.60 5.93 -5.80
C GLY A 25 -0.56 6.54 -6.73
N GLY A 26 -0.15 7.77 -6.41
CA GLY A 26 0.70 8.59 -7.28
C GLY A 26 2.07 7.98 -7.60
N LYS A 27 2.67 7.20 -6.69
CA LYS A 27 4.01 6.62 -6.89
C LYS A 27 4.01 5.48 -7.90
N ASN A 28 3.09 4.53 -7.76
CA ASN A 28 2.97 3.42 -8.71
C ASN A 28 2.58 3.94 -10.09
N ALA A 29 1.59 4.84 -10.17
CA ALA A 29 1.19 5.47 -11.43
C ALA A 29 2.38 6.17 -12.11
N SER A 30 3.16 6.96 -11.36
CA SER A 30 4.36 7.61 -11.89
C SER A 30 5.44 6.61 -12.33
N LEU A 31 5.62 5.50 -11.60
CA LEU A 31 6.56 4.44 -12.00
C LEU A 31 6.13 3.74 -13.27
N GLY A 32 4.83 3.45 -13.43
CA GLY A 32 4.28 2.88 -14.66
C GLY A 32 4.44 3.80 -15.86
N GLU A 33 4.10 5.09 -15.71
CA GLU A 33 4.33 6.12 -16.74
C GLU A 33 5.81 6.18 -17.17
N MET A 34 6.73 6.19 -16.21
CA MET A 34 8.16 6.20 -16.50
C MET A 34 8.60 4.89 -17.18
N TYR A 35 8.14 3.75 -16.71
CA TYR A 35 8.49 2.44 -17.26
C TYR A 35 8.01 2.31 -18.71
N GLN A 36 6.76 2.64 -19.00
CA GLN A 36 6.17 2.52 -20.34
C GLN A 36 6.75 3.54 -21.34
N HIS A 37 7.00 4.78 -20.91
CA HIS A 37 7.35 5.87 -21.84
C HIS A 37 8.83 6.23 -21.91
N LEU A 38 9.64 5.87 -20.89
CA LEU A 38 11.04 6.27 -20.81
C LEU A 38 12.03 5.11 -21.00
N THR A 39 11.62 3.86 -20.77
CA THR A 39 12.49 2.69 -21.00
C THR A 39 12.95 2.61 -22.46
N SER A 40 12.04 2.85 -23.41
CA SER A 40 12.36 2.91 -24.85
C SER A 40 13.28 4.08 -25.24
N LYS A 41 13.44 5.08 -24.36
CA LYS A 41 14.30 6.24 -24.51
C LYS A 41 15.64 6.09 -23.78
N GLY A 42 15.92 4.91 -23.21
CA GLY A 42 17.17 4.59 -22.53
C GLY A 42 17.22 4.98 -21.05
N VAL A 43 16.10 5.38 -20.44
CA VAL A 43 16.02 5.58 -18.99
C VAL A 43 15.78 4.23 -18.33
N ALA A 44 16.68 3.80 -17.45
CA ALA A 44 16.53 2.56 -16.73
C ALA A 44 15.55 2.72 -15.56
N VAL A 45 14.35 2.19 -15.71
CA VAL A 45 13.34 2.06 -14.64
C VAL A 45 13.24 0.58 -14.30
N PRO A 46 13.46 0.17 -13.04
CA PRO A 46 13.23 -1.21 -12.63
C PRO A 46 11.78 -1.60 -12.89
N HIS A 47 11.57 -2.82 -13.39
CA HIS A 47 10.24 -3.41 -13.46
C HIS A 47 9.77 -3.79 -12.05
N GLY A 48 8.47 -4.00 -11.89
CA GLY A 48 7.85 -4.23 -10.59
C GLY A 48 6.33 -4.23 -10.70
N PHE A 49 5.67 -4.31 -9.56
CA PHE A 49 4.22 -4.39 -9.49
C PHE A 49 3.64 -3.61 -8.32
N ALA A 50 2.40 -3.17 -8.50
CA ALA A 50 1.58 -2.54 -7.48
C ALA A 50 0.64 -3.56 -6.85
N ILE A 51 0.64 -3.65 -5.53
CA ILE A 51 -0.47 -4.24 -4.77
C ILE A 51 -1.52 -3.15 -4.60
N THR A 52 -2.71 -3.36 -5.15
CA THR A 52 -3.70 -2.29 -5.33
C THR A 52 -4.37 -1.85 -4.04
N ALA A 53 -5.01 -0.67 -4.07
CA ALA A 53 -5.91 -0.21 -3.02
C ALA A 53 -7.09 -1.17 -2.80
N TYR A 54 -7.56 -1.84 -3.86
CA TYR A 54 -8.57 -2.88 -3.74
C TYR A 54 -8.08 -4.07 -2.91
N ALA A 55 -6.82 -4.50 -3.07
CA ALA A 55 -6.23 -5.56 -2.25
C ALA A 55 -6.21 -5.20 -0.76
N TYR A 56 -5.94 -3.94 -0.42
CA TYR A 56 -6.05 -3.44 0.95
C TYR A 56 -7.48 -3.55 1.48
N GLN A 57 -8.47 -3.03 0.74
CA GLN A 57 -9.89 -3.13 1.13
C GLN A 57 -10.33 -4.58 1.31
N TYR A 58 -9.90 -5.44 0.38
CA TYR A 58 -10.21 -6.86 0.41
C TYR A 58 -9.65 -7.53 1.66
N LEU A 59 -8.39 -7.24 2.04
CA LEU A 59 -7.79 -7.72 3.28
C LEU A 59 -8.60 -7.29 4.51
N MET A 60 -8.91 -5.99 4.64
CA MET A 60 -9.64 -5.47 5.81
C MET A 60 -11.00 -6.16 5.99
N LYS A 61 -11.72 -6.33 4.88
CA LYS A 61 -13.04 -6.96 4.87
C LYS A 61 -12.98 -8.46 5.11
N ALA A 62 -12.08 -9.17 4.44
CA ALA A 62 -11.97 -10.62 4.54
C ALA A 62 -11.45 -11.08 5.91
N ALA A 63 -10.55 -10.30 6.52
CA ALA A 63 -10.08 -10.54 7.88
C ALA A 63 -11.10 -10.12 8.96
N GLY A 64 -12.15 -9.36 8.60
CA GLY A 64 -13.21 -8.94 9.52
C GLY A 64 -12.72 -7.99 10.61
N ILE A 65 -11.71 -7.15 10.31
CA ILE A 65 -11.05 -6.30 11.30
C ILE A 65 -11.58 -4.86 11.36
N GLU A 66 -12.49 -4.47 10.45
CA GLU A 66 -12.99 -3.10 10.34
C GLU A 66 -13.64 -2.61 11.66
N ASP A 67 -14.54 -3.41 12.25
CA ASP A 67 -15.19 -3.07 13.52
C ASP A 67 -14.19 -2.93 14.68
N ALA A 68 -13.15 -3.77 14.69
CA ALA A 68 -12.10 -3.71 15.70
C ALA A 68 -11.25 -2.43 15.57
N ILE A 69 -10.99 -1.98 14.34
CA ILE A 69 -10.31 -0.71 14.06
C ILE A 69 -11.18 0.47 14.53
N ILE A 70 -12.48 0.46 14.19
CA ILE A 70 -13.43 1.49 14.64
C ILE A 70 -13.44 1.59 16.16
N ALA A 71 -13.59 0.46 16.85
CA ALA A 71 -13.57 0.42 18.31
C ALA A 71 -12.22 0.84 18.91
N ALA A 72 -11.09 0.59 18.23
CA ALA A 72 -9.79 1.06 18.68
C ALA A 72 -9.64 2.59 18.57
N LEU A 73 -10.31 3.21 17.60
CA LEU A 73 -10.28 4.65 17.34
C LEU A 73 -11.40 5.42 18.06
N ASP A 74 -12.38 4.75 18.67
CA ASP A 74 -13.49 5.38 19.38
C ASP A 74 -13.02 6.27 20.55
N GLY A 75 -13.24 7.59 20.47
CA GLY A 75 -12.73 8.56 21.44
C GLY A 75 -11.25 8.93 21.21
N LEU A 76 -10.78 8.83 19.97
CA LEU A 76 -9.51 9.41 19.52
C LEU A 76 -9.50 10.92 19.78
N ASP A 77 -8.44 11.39 20.43
CA ASP A 77 -8.12 12.80 20.55
C ASP A 77 -6.71 13.03 19.99
N THR A 78 -6.62 13.77 18.88
CA THR A 78 -5.34 14.07 18.22
C THR A 78 -4.51 15.14 18.93
N HIS A 79 -5.10 15.85 19.90
CA HIS A 79 -4.40 16.83 20.73
C HIS A 79 -3.82 16.20 22.01
N ASP A 80 -4.26 14.99 22.38
CA ASP A 80 -3.64 14.15 23.41
C ASP A 80 -2.69 13.14 22.76
N LEU A 81 -1.39 13.42 22.84
CA LEU A 81 -0.35 12.57 22.26
C LEU A 81 -0.36 11.13 22.79
N HIS A 82 -0.68 10.94 24.07
CA HIS A 82 -0.72 9.60 24.66
C HIS A 82 -1.93 8.81 24.16
N ASN A 83 -3.09 9.46 24.06
CA ASN A 83 -4.29 8.88 23.46
C ASN A 83 -4.04 8.47 22.00
N LEU A 84 -3.52 9.40 21.19
CA LEU A 84 -3.19 9.17 19.78
C LEU A 84 -2.23 7.98 19.60
N GLN A 85 -1.12 7.97 20.34
CA GLN A 85 -0.12 6.89 20.27
C GLN A 85 -0.71 5.53 20.66
N ALA A 86 -1.46 5.47 21.76
CA ALA A 86 -2.04 4.22 22.25
C ALA A 86 -3.04 3.63 21.25
N ARG A 87 -3.90 4.47 20.67
CA ARG A 87 -4.91 4.04 19.70
C ARG A 87 -4.30 3.70 18.35
N GLY A 88 -3.39 4.54 17.84
CA GLY A 88 -2.66 4.26 16.61
C GLY A 88 -1.90 2.95 16.69
N LYS A 89 -1.20 2.70 17.81
CA LYS A 89 -0.53 1.42 18.05
C LYS A 89 -1.51 0.25 18.03
N LYS A 90 -2.65 0.35 18.73
CA LYS A 90 -3.66 -0.71 18.77
C LYS A 90 -4.20 -1.05 17.37
N VAL A 91 -4.47 -0.06 16.53
CA VAL A 91 -4.89 -0.28 15.15
C VAL A 91 -3.80 -0.97 14.33
N ARG A 92 -2.54 -0.53 14.44
CA ARG A 92 -1.42 -1.16 13.74
C ARG A 92 -1.24 -2.63 14.14
N GLU A 93 -1.44 -2.96 15.42
CA GLU A 93 -1.40 -4.34 15.91
C GLU A 93 -2.55 -5.20 15.35
N ILE A 94 -3.76 -4.65 15.25
CA ILE A 94 -4.91 -5.31 14.62
C ILE A 94 -4.60 -5.65 13.15
N ILE A 95 -4.10 -4.67 12.37
CA ILE A 95 -3.79 -4.86 10.95
C ILE A 95 -2.65 -5.88 10.78
N ARG A 96 -1.60 -5.80 11.60
CA ARG A 96 -0.47 -6.75 11.53
C ARG A 96 -0.88 -8.18 11.90
N GLY A 97 -1.90 -8.32 12.74
CA GLY A 97 -2.50 -9.61 13.12
C GLY A 97 -3.52 -10.15 12.12
N ALA A 98 -3.88 -9.40 11.07
CA ALA A 98 -4.83 -9.84 10.07
C ALA A 98 -4.21 -10.90 9.16
N GLU A 99 -4.90 -12.03 9.00
CA GLU A 99 -4.48 -13.05 8.07
C GLU A 99 -4.81 -12.63 6.63
N PHE A 100 -3.82 -12.76 5.74
CA PHE A 100 -4.03 -12.51 4.32
C PHE A 100 -4.96 -13.59 3.74
N PRO A 101 -6.02 -13.21 3.01
CA PRO A 101 -6.77 -14.15 2.20
C PRO A 101 -5.85 -14.94 1.27
N GLN A 102 -6.14 -16.23 1.09
CA GLN A 102 -5.24 -17.14 0.37
C GLN A 102 -4.97 -16.68 -1.07
N ASP A 103 -6.00 -16.16 -1.75
CA ASP A 103 -5.90 -15.60 -3.10
C ASP A 103 -5.04 -14.33 -3.17
N LEU A 104 -5.13 -13.43 -2.18
CA LEU A 104 -4.23 -12.28 -2.09
C LEU A 104 -2.78 -12.71 -1.82
N LYS A 105 -2.59 -13.66 -0.89
CA LYS A 105 -1.28 -14.22 -0.61
C LYS A 105 -0.66 -14.84 -1.87
N ASP A 106 -1.43 -15.64 -2.60
CA ASP A 106 -0.98 -16.29 -3.83
C ASP A 106 -0.70 -15.27 -4.93
N ALA A 107 -1.50 -14.22 -5.07
CA ALA A 107 -1.26 -13.15 -6.03
C ALA A 107 0.10 -12.46 -5.80
N ILE A 108 0.39 -12.07 -4.54
CA ILE A 108 1.67 -11.44 -4.17
C ILE A 108 2.86 -12.39 -4.41
N ILE A 109 2.74 -13.65 -3.96
CA ILE A 109 3.80 -14.66 -4.14
C ILE A 109 4.06 -14.92 -5.63
N ASN A 110 3.01 -15.03 -6.44
CA ASN A 110 3.15 -15.31 -7.86
C ASN A 110 3.76 -14.11 -8.61
N ALA A 111 3.39 -12.87 -8.26
CA ALA A 111 4.02 -11.68 -8.80
C ALA A 111 5.52 -11.63 -8.46
N TYR A 112 5.90 -11.90 -7.22
CA TYR A 112 7.31 -11.97 -6.85
C TYR A 112 8.06 -13.12 -7.54
N LYS A 113 7.44 -14.29 -7.78
CA LYS A 113 8.06 -15.36 -8.58
C LYS A 113 8.32 -14.94 -10.03
N VAL A 114 7.45 -14.11 -10.61
CA VAL A 114 7.69 -13.54 -11.95
C VAL A 114 8.93 -12.64 -11.91
N MET A 115 9.06 -11.80 -10.88
CA MET A 115 10.28 -10.99 -10.65
C MET A 115 11.53 -11.87 -10.48
N GLU A 116 11.46 -13.00 -9.77
CA GLU A 116 12.57 -13.95 -9.70
C GLU A 116 12.95 -14.54 -11.07
N GLY A 117 11.96 -14.70 -11.97
CA GLY A 117 12.19 -15.14 -13.34
C GLY A 117 12.93 -14.10 -14.20
N GLU A 118 12.69 -12.81 -13.96
CA GLU A 118 13.29 -11.70 -14.70
C GLU A 118 14.68 -11.32 -14.16
N TYR A 119 14.81 -11.23 -12.84
CA TYR A 119 15.98 -10.68 -12.16
C TYR A 119 16.88 -11.72 -11.48
N GLY A 120 16.42 -12.98 -11.43
CA GLY A 120 17.13 -14.09 -10.80
C GLY A 120 16.50 -14.53 -9.49
N LYS A 121 16.78 -15.79 -9.12
CA LYS A 121 16.26 -16.40 -7.89
C LYS A 121 16.67 -15.58 -6.66
N ASP A 122 15.72 -15.41 -5.74
CA ASP A 122 15.89 -14.66 -4.49
C ASP A 122 16.31 -13.20 -4.70
N VAL A 123 15.78 -12.57 -5.76
CA VAL A 123 15.98 -11.14 -6.04
C VAL A 123 15.52 -10.30 -4.86
N ASP A 124 16.31 -9.31 -4.44
CA ASP A 124 15.82 -8.30 -3.52
C ASP A 124 14.89 -7.30 -4.19
N VAL A 125 13.80 -6.98 -3.49
CA VAL A 125 12.83 -5.95 -3.89
C VAL A 125 12.76 -4.84 -2.84
N ALA A 126 12.18 -3.72 -3.25
CA ALA A 126 11.87 -2.61 -2.36
C ALA A 126 10.35 -2.55 -2.15
N VAL A 127 9.89 -2.73 -0.91
CA VAL A 127 8.46 -2.66 -0.56
C VAL A 127 8.15 -1.28 -0.01
N ARG A 128 7.29 -0.52 -0.68
CA ARG A 128 7.05 0.91 -0.36
C ARG A 128 5.57 1.21 -0.37
N SER A 129 5.07 1.95 0.61
CA SER A 129 3.69 2.41 0.54
C SER A 129 3.48 3.51 -0.51
N SER A 130 2.27 3.52 -1.09
CA SER A 130 1.78 4.47 -2.09
C SER A 130 0.30 4.75 -1.80
N ALA A 131 0.02 5.82 -1.07
CA ALA A 131 -1.35 6.16 -0.69
C ALA A 131 -2.12 6.81 -1.86
N THR A 132 -3.41 6.51 -1.99
CA THR A 132 -4.25 7.03 -3.09
C THR A 132 -4.67 8.49 -2.90
N ALA A 133 -4.53 9.03 -1.70
CA ALA A 133 -4.89 10.42 -1.36
C ALA A 133 -3.71 11.41 -1.43
N GLU A 134 -2.56 11.01 -1.98
CA GLU A 134 -1.37 11.88 -2.15
C GLU A 134 -1.59 13.06 -3.12
N ASP A 135 -2.61 12.99 -3.98
CA ASP A 135 -2.86 13.97 -5.04
C ASP A 135 -3.90 15.04 -4.71
N LEU A 136 -4.37 15.12 -3.46
CA LEU A 136 -5.09 16.32 -3.03
C LEU A 136 -4.10 17.49 -2.99
N PRO A 137 -4.46 18.68 -3.53
CA PRO A 137 -3.53 19.81 -3.73
C PRO A 137 -2.74 20.24 -2.48
N ASP A 138 -3.27 19.95 -1.28
CA ASP A 138 -2.69 20.28 0.02
C ASP A 138 -2.27 19.05 0.85
N ALA A 139 -2.21 17.86 0.25
CA ALA A 139 -1.99 16.59 0.95
C ALA A 139 -0.73 15.82 0.53
N SER A 140 0.44 16.32 0.92
CA SER A 140 1.62 15.48 0.85
C SER A 140 1.66 14.50 2.04
N PHE A 141 1.32 13.23 1.82
CA PHE A 141 1.73 12.15 2.73
C PHE A 141 3.23 11.82 2.61
N ALA A 142 3.97 12.61 1.81
CA ALA A 142 5.41 12.54 1.64
C ALA A 142 6.14 12.55 2.99
N GLY A 143 6.99 11.53 3.20
CA GLY A 143 7.79 11.38 4.41
C GLY A 143 7.05 10.78 5.63
N GLN A 144 5.85 10.22 5.44
CA GLN A 144 5.13 9.47 6.48
C GLN A 144 5.01 7.97 6.21
N GLN A 145 5.62 7.52 5.11
CA GLN A 145 5.38 6.21 4.52
C GLN A 145 6.59 5.30 4.65
N GLU A 146 6.34 4.07 5.08
CA GLU A 146 7.38 3.06 5.31
C GLU A 146 7.93 2.55 3.96
N THR A 147 9.26 2.45 3.90
CA THR A 147 10.01 1.90 2.77
C THR A 147 10.95 0.86 3.33
N TYR A 148 10.86 -0.34 2.80
CA TYR A 148 11.70 -1.48 3.16
C TYR A 148 12.55 -1.85 1.96
N LEU A 149 13.86 -1.95 2.17
CA LEU A 149 14.84 -2.25 1.13
C LEU A 149 15.44 -3.63 1.39
N ASN A 150 15.98 -4.23 0.34
CA ASN A 150 16.63 -5.54 0.39
C ASN A 150 15.70 -6.66 0.90
N VAL A 151 14.41 -6.57 0.57
CA VAL A 151 13.42 -7.57 0.99
C VAL A 151 13.56 -8.80 0.11
N ARG A 152 13.72 -9.98 0.74
CA ARG A 152 13.93 -11.26 0.05
C ARG A 152 13.09 -12.37 0.65
N GLY A 153 12.54 -13.20 -0.22
CA GLY A 153 11.79 -14.39 0.14
C GLY A 153 10.31 -14.12 0.41
N TYR A 154 9.51 -15.17 0.23
CA TYR A 154 8.05 -15.08 0.23
C TYR A 154 7.46 -14.59 1.56
N ASP A 155 7.97 -15.10 2.68
CA ASP A 155 7.47 -14.71 4.01
C ASP A 155 7.80 -13.25 4.34
N ALA A 156 9.00 -12.80 3.97
CA ALA A 156 9.43 -11.43 4.23
C ALA A 156 8.58 -10.42 3.45
N ILE A 157 8.28 -10.71 2.17
CA ILE A 157 7.43 -9.82 1.36
C ILE A 157 6.05 -9.68 1.97
N LEU A 158 5.42 -10.78 2.38
CA LEU A 158 4.11 -10.73 3.03
C LEU A 158 4.14 -9.95 4.34
N ASP A 159 5.18 -10.15 5.16
CA ASP A 159 5.36 -9.41 6.41
C ASP A 159 5.51 -7.90 6.16
N TYR A 160 6.39 -7.50 5.23
CA TYR A 160 6.56 -6.08 4.91
C TYR A 160 5.34 -5.47 4.22
N CYS A 161 4.56 -6.26 3.46
CA CYS A 161 3.27 -5.80 2.95
C CYS A 161 2.29 -5.52 4.09
N SER A 162 2.22 -6.40 5.09
CA SER A 162 1.41 -6.21 6.30
C SER A 162 1.84 -4.96 7.08
N GLN A 163 3.16 -4.73 7.22
CA GLN A 163 3.69 -3.52 7.85
C GLN A 163 3.32 -2.26 7.05
N CYS A 164 3.48 -2.27 5.73
CA CYS A 164 3.05 -1.17 4.86
C CYS A 164 1.56 -0.86 5.04
N PHE A 165 0.67 -1.84 5.01
CA PHE A 165 -0.76 -1.61 5.25
C PHE A 165 -1.04 -1.00 6.63
N ALA A 166 -0.35 -1.46 7.67
CA ALA A 166 -0.45 -0.86 9.00
C ALA A 166 0.09 0.58 9.06
N SER A 167 1.05 0.95 8.20
CA SER A 167 1.64 2.30 8.16
C SER A 167 0.62 3.42 7.89
N LEU A 168 -0.54 3.08 7.30
CA LEU A 168 -1.64 4.01 7.15
C LEU A 168 -2.16 4.55 8.50
N PHE A 169 -1.91 3.83 9.60
CA PHE A 169 -2.32 4.22 10.95
C PHE A 169 -1.14 4.60 11.85
N THR A 170 -0.08 5.19 11.27
CA THR A 170 0.91 5.93 12.07
C THR A 170 0.24 7.14 12.74
N ASP A 171 0.80 7.58 13.86
CA ASP A 171 0.23 8.67 14.66
C ASP A 171 0.10 9.96 13.83
N ARG A 172 1.09 10.21 12.96
CA ARG A 172 1.11 11.33 12.02
C ARG A 172 0.03 11.19 10.94
N ALA A 173 -0.17 9.99 10.40
CA ALA A 173 -1.21 9.74 9.38
C ALA A 173 -2.62 9.87 9.96
N ILE A 174 -2.83 9.39 11.20
CA ILE A 174 -4.11 9.53 11.92
C ILE A 174 -4.40 11.01 12.22
N SER A 175 -3.43 11.74 12.78
CA SER A 175 -3.58 13.18 13.06
C SER A 175 -3.88 13.96 11.80
N TYR A 176 -3.16 13.68 10.71
CA TYR A 176 -3.38 14.33 9.43
C TYR A 176 -4.78 14.08 8.86
N ARG A 177 -5.27 12.83 8.90
CA ARG A 177 -6.63 12.51 8.44
C ARG A 177 -7.70 13.23 9.26
N HIS A 178 -7.53 13.25 10.59
CA HIS A 178 -8.45 13.95 11.48
C HIS A 178 -8.50 15.46 11.19
N ASP A 179 -7.34 16.10 11.00
CA ASP A 179 -7.26 17.55 10.71
C ASP A 179 -7.86 17.93 9.36
N LYS A 180 -7.91 16.98 8.42
CA LYS A 180 -8.49 17.15 7.08
C LYS A 180 -9.94 16.64 6.98
N ASP A 181 -10.53 16.18 8.08
CA ASP A 181 -11.88 15.62 8.14
C ASP A 181 -12.09 14.42 7.19
N PHE A 182 -11.02 13.62 6.99
CA PHE A 182 -11.11 12.36 6.26
C PHE A 182 -11.55 11.23 7.18
N GLY A 183 -12.53 10.44 6.73
CA GLY A 183 -12.90 9.20 7.37
C GLY A 183 -11.73 8.21 7.37
N GLN A 184 -11.69 7.35 8.38
CA GLN A 184 -10.59 6.38 8.56
C GLN A 184 -10.55 5.31 7.45
N PHE A 185 -11.64 5.16 6.70
CA PHE A 185 -11.78 4.23 5.57
C PHE A 185 -11.94 4.96 4.22
N ASP A 186 -11.69 6.27 4.17
CA ASP A 186 -11.77 7.07 2.94
C ASP A 186 -10.42 7.13 2.21
N VAL A 187 -9.35 6.75 2.89
CA VAL A 187 -8.00 6.68 2.33
C VAL A 187 -7.57 5.23 2.26
N TYR A 188 -7.12 4.80 1.09
CA TYR A 188 -6.59 3.47 0.87
C TYR A 188 -5.10 3.53 0.58
N LEU A 189 -4.45 2.40 0.82
CA LEU A 189 -3.03 2.24 0.61
C LEU A 189 -2.79 1.17 -0.44
N SER A 190 -2.01 1.51 -1.45
CA SER A 190 -1.37 0.55 -2.33
C SER A 190 0.10 0.39 -1.93
N ILE A 191 0.76 -0.66 -2.43
CA ILE A 191 2.16 -0.95 -2.16
C ILE A 191 2.89 -1.08 -3.49
N VAL A 192 4.03 -0.42 -3.61
CA VAL A 192 5.02 -0.58 -4.68
C VAL A 192 5.94 -1.74 -4.29
N VAL A 193 6.15 -2.70 -5.18
CA VAL A 193 7.16 -3.77 -5.06
C VAL A 193 8.08 -3.77 -6.27
#